data_AF-A0A832T5X6-F1
#
_entry.id   AF-A0A832T5X6-F1
#
_cell.length_a   1.000
_cell.length_b   1.000
_cell.length_c   1.000
_cell.angle_alpha   90.00
_cell.angle_beta   90.00
_cell.angle_gamma   90.00
#
_symmetry.space_group_name_H-M   'P 1'
#
loop_
_entity.id
_entity.type
_entity.pdbx_description
1 polymer ?
#
loop_
_entity_poly.entity_id
_entity_poly.type
_entity_poly.pdbx_seq_one_letter_code
_entity_poly.pdbx_strand_id
1 'polypeptide(L)'
;MPHQRPAGHRRRRTGHYSPPVYLVTVQVGSQWTRECMARLATIFGLLPPERHAPHITLFGPFTLDKGCDIRVLLEDPLLRSPGFSSFSAMLGGALVLRGRKGYAAVIRAAPGDPLALLAAAVRDSLLPHTRTCTWIDQIAGQRIFHVSTGFGLRRRKAEEIVEFLDTLPPGRRNAEGMRCMAGTTLDLFRLEVIRKGTLMDAFDFPTGTWIGRPAAFSEDRWEKTLESFRQKSGYQIDHPSFSEEDTAFVISDLHLGHANIITYTSRPFPDAATMDSVLIQNWNFRVRPTDTVYFLGDLAYGRNAGPAARYLSLLAGDVHIVAGNHDSGLGHASGSMEVTWRSRRFLMVHDPAEAPPDYPGFVVHGHLHNNQPGEYPFLNMPGRRVNVSAEMVGYVHLSLDELVDIIETSPGDAQFPTLNDARRKLNR
;
A
#
# COMPACT_ATOMS: atom_id res chain seq x y z
N MET A 1 -42.16 13.00 -63.34
CA MET A 1 -40.79 13.54 -63.18
C MET A 1 -40.41 13.53 -61.71
N PRO A 2 -39.77 12.46 -61.19
CA PRO A 2 -39.13 12.48 -59.88
C PRO A 2 -37.63 12.73 -60.05
N HIS A 3 -37.11 13.77 -59.41
CA HIS A 3 -35.69 14.10 -59.37
C HIS A 3 -34.92 13.06 -58.53
N GLN A 4 -34.13 12.22 -59.18
CA GLN A 4 -33.07 11.44 -58.54
C GLN A 4 -31.94 12.39 -58.14
N ARG A 5 -31.65 12.48 -56.84
CA ARG A 5 -30.44 13.12 -56.32
C ARG A 5 -29.26 12.15 -56.52
N PRO A 6 -28.10 12.59 -57.03
CA PRO A 6 -26.96 11.71 -57.18
C PRO A 6 -26.39 11.34 -55.81
N ALA A 7 -26.21 10.04 -55.59
CA ALA A 7 -25.56 9.48 -54.42
C ALA A 7 -24.12 10.02 -54.32
N GLY A 8 -23.84 10.77 -53.26
CA GLY A 8 -22.49 11.24 -52.96
C GLY A 8 -21.56 10.05 -52.74
N HIS A 9 -20.56 9.89 -53.62
CA HIS A 9 -19.43 9.00 -53.40
C HIS A 9 -18.76 9.35 -52.06
N ARG A 10 -19.02 8.56 -51.01
CA ARG A 10 -18.11 8.47 -49.86
C ARG A 10 -16.80 7.87 -50.37
N ARG A 11 -15.86 8.72 -50.77
CA ARG A 11 -14.44 8.34 -50.87
C ARG A 11 -14.06 7.72 -49.52
N ARG A 12 -13.87 6.39 -49.48
CA ARG A 12 -13.14 5.75 -48.39
C ARG A 12 -11.75 6.38 -48.39
N ARG A 13 -11.49 7.28 -47.44
CA ARG A 13 -10.14 7.73 -47.12
C ARG A 13 -9.37 6.50 -46.62
N THR A 14 -8.68 5.81 -47.52
CA THR A 14 -7.63 4.84 -47.19
C THR A 14 -6.41 5.60 -46.72
N GLY A 15 -6.55 6.32 -45.59
CA GLY A 15 -5.42 6.92 -44.90
C GLY A 15 -4.68 5.83 -44.16
N HIS A 16 -3.38 5.67 -44.41
CA HIS A 16 -2.48 4.93 -43.54
C HIS A 16 -2.42 5.62 -42.19
N TYR A 17 -3.33 5.28 -41.28
CA TYR A 17 -3.26 5.74 -39.89
C TYR A 17 -2.03 5.11 -39.24
N SER A 18 -1.14 5.94 -38.68
CA SER A 18 -0.05 5.45 -37.83
C SER A 18 -0.64 4.60 -36.69
N PRO A 19 -0.04 3.44 -36.38
CA PRO A 19 -0.54 2.60 -35.30
C PRO A 19 -0.53 3.38 -33.98
N PRO A 20 -1.54 3.19 -33.13
CA PRO A 20 -1.61 3.87 -31.85
C PRO A 20 -0.42 3.49 -30.96
N VAL A 21 0.10 4.46 -30.21
CA VAL A 21 1.11 4.22 -29.17
C VAL A 21 0.43 3.73 -27.90
N TYR A 22 0.99 2.68 -27.32
CA TYR A 22 0.58 2.07 -26.07
C TYR A 22 1.64 2.24 -24.98
N LEU A 23 1.20 2.15 -23.74
CA LEU A 23 2.03 2.03 -22.54
C LEU A 23 1.29 1.09 -21.57
N VAL A 24 2.01 0.15 -20.95
CA VAL A 24 1.49 -0.69 -19.88
C VAL A 24 2.14 -0.28 -18.58
N THR A 25 1.31 0.09 -17.61
CA THR A 25 1.74 0.61 -16.30
C THR A 25 1.03 -0.14 -15.19
N VAL A 26 1.53 -0.01 -13.95
CA VAL A 26 0.82 -0.40 -12.74
C VAL A 26 0.59 0.83 -11.86
N GLN A 27 -0.64 1.02 -11.43
CA GLN A 27 -1.09 2.16 -10.66
C GLN A 27 -0.61 2.07 -9.22
N VAL A 28 -0.07 3.17 -8.68
CA VAL A 28 0.28 3.27 -7.27
C VAL A 28 -0.97 3.51 -6.43
N GLY A 29 -1.26 2.58 -5.51
CA GLY A 29 -2.48 2.61 -4.70
C GLY A 29 -2.41 3.52 -3.47
N SER A 30 -1.20 3.83 -2.99
CA SER A 30 -0.99 4.68 -1.81
C SER A 30 -1.55 6.10 -2.00
N GLN A 31 -2.49 6.49 -1.12
CA GLN A 31 -3.01 7.85 -1.05
C GLN A 31 -1.90 8.86 -0.75
N TRP A 32 -1.01 8.52 0.19
CA TRP A 32 0.12 9.34 0.55
C TRP A 32 1.01 9.66 -0.66
N THR A 33 1.30 8.66 -1.50
CA THR A 33 2.12 8.90 -2.70
C THR A 33 1.42 9.86 -3.66
N ARG A 34 0.10 9.72 -3.89
CA ARG A 34 -0.67 10.66 -4.71
C ARG A 34 -0.63 12.09 -4.17
N GLU A 35 -0.77 12.25 -2.86
CA GLU A 35 -0.68 13.55 -2.20
C GLU A 35 0.73 14.15 -2.31
N CYS A 36 1.79 13.35 -2.14
CA CYS A 36 3.16 13.79 -2.36
C CYS A 36 3.40 14.28 -3.78
N MET A 37 2.92 13.55 -4.80
CA MET A 37 3.04 14.00 -6.20
C MET A 37 2.26 15.29 -6.46
N ALA A 38 1.06 15.43 -5.88
CA ALA A 38 0.29 16.66 -5.99
C ALA A 38 0.98 17.86 -5.30
N ARG A 39 1.58 17.64 -4.14
CA ARG A 39 2.38 18.66 -3.42
C ARG A 39 3.60 19.08 -4.22
N LEU A 40 4.38 18.14 -4.74
CA LEU A 40 5.52 18.44 -5.63
C LEU A 40 5.07 19.25 -6.85
N ALA A 41 3.95 18.89 -7.46
CA ALA A 41 3.41 19.63 -8.60
C ALA A 41 3.07 21.09 -8.25
N THR A 42 2.61 21.34 -7.02
CA THR A 42 2.35 22.70 -6.51
C THR A 42 3.65 23.44 -6.20
N ILE A 43 4.56 22.85 -5.44
CA ILE A 43 5.85 23.44 -5.02
C ILE A 43 6.66 23.90 -6.24
N PHE A 44 6.74 23.06 -7.28
CA PHE A 44 7.56 23.31 -8.46
C PHE A 44 6.79 23.89 -9.66
N GLY A 45 5.52 24.27 -9.45
CA GLY A 45 4.66 24.86 -10.48
C GLY A 45 4.63 24.03 -11.76
N LEU A 46 4.41 22.72 -11.64
CA LEU A 46 4.37 21.81 -12.79
C LEU A 46 3.12 22.10 -13.63
N LEU A 47 3.22 22.13 -14.95
CA LEU A 47 2.08 22.29 -15.84
C LEU A 47 1.27 20.99 -15.94
N PRO A 48 -0.02 21.02 -16.33
CA PRO A 48 -0.81 19.79 -16.52
C PRO A 48 -0.13 18.72 -17.40
N PRO A 49 0.55 19.06 -18.51
CA PRO A 49 1.29 18.09 -19.32
C PRO A 49 2.61 17.61 -18.71
N GLU A 50 3.01 18.10 -17.53
CA GLU A 50 4.19 17.67 -16.78
C GLU A 50 3.80 16.77 -15.58
N ARG A 51 2.48 16.57 -15.37
CA ARG A 51 1.90 15.80 -14.26
C ARG A 51 1.27 14.50 -14.76
N HIS A 52 1.45 13.43 -14.01
CA HIS A 52 0.76 12.15 -14.23
C HIS A 52 0.32 11.55 -12.90
N ALA A 53 -0.73 10.73 -12.92
CA ALA A 53 -1.04 9.88 -11.79
C ALA A 53 0.16 8.96 -11.50
N PRO A 54 0.52 8.73 -10.22
CA PRO A 54 1.68 7.92 -9.88
C PRO A 54 1.48 6.48 -10.35
N HIS A 55 2.44 6.00 -11.11
CA HIS A 55 2.46 4.67 -11.69
C HIS A 55 3.90 4.21 -11.89
N ILE A 56 4.08 2.89 -12.09
CA ILE A 56 5.33 2.30 -12.55
C ILE A 56 5.08 1.74 -13.95
N THR A 57 5.92 2.11 -14.92
CA THR A 57 5.81 1.54 -16.27
C THR A 57 6.41 0.14 -16.32
N LEU A 58 5.61 -0.83 -16.78
CA LEU A 58 6.06 -2.21 -17.02
C LEU A 58 6.59 -2.41 -18.45
N PHE A 59 5.97 -1.77 -19.45
CA PHE A 59 6.36 -1.93 -20.84
C PHE A 59 5.96 -0.73 -21.70
N GLY A 60 6.87 -0.27 -22.56
CA GLY A 60 6.66 0.80 -23.53
C GLY A 60 7.34 2.13 -23.20
N PRO A 61 7.10 3.17 -24.03
CA PRO A 61 6.07 3.23 -25.09
C PRO A 61 6.32 2.32 -26.31
N PHE A 62 5.26 1.78 -26.90
CA PHE A 62 5.34 0.85 -28.04
C PHE A 62 4.17 0.99 -29.03
N THR A 63 4.28 0.37 -30.19
CA THR A 63 3.17 0.18 -31.15
C THR A 63 3.02 -1.30 -31.48
N LEU A 64 1.78 -1.74 -31.68
CA LEU A 64 1.46 -3.13 -32.01
C LEU A 64 1.38 -3.36 -33.53
N ASP A 65 1.58 -4.62 -33.91
CA ASP A 65 1.26 -5.11 -35.25
C ASP A 65 -0.22 -5.01 -35.56
N LYS A 66 -0.54 -4.94 -36.86
CA LYS A 66 -1.91 -4.76 -37.32
C LYS A 66 -2.75 -6.00 -36.97
N GLY A 67 -3.83 -5.80 -36.23
CA GLY A 67 -4.77 -6.86 -35.88
C GLY A 67 -4.54 -7.47 -34.49
N CYS A 68 -3.47 -7.11 -33.80
CA CYS A 68 -3.25 -7.53 -32.42
C CYS A 68 -4.24 -6.83 -31.46
N ASP A 69 -4.80 -7.61 -30.53
CA ASP A 69 -5.57 -7.10 -29.39
C ASP A 69 -4.70 -7.17 -28.13
N ILE A 70 -4.39 -5.99 -27.58
CA ILE A 70 -3.55 -5.89 -26.39
C ILE A 70 -4.18 -6.56 -25.16
N ARG A 71 -5.51 -6.61 -25.05
CA ARG A 71 -6.15 -7.27 -23.91
C ARG A 71 -5.89 -8.77 -23.96
N VAL A 72 -6.07 -9.39 -25.12
CA VAL A 72 -5.79 -10.81 -25.34
C VAL A 72 -4.32 -11.12 -25.06
N LEU A 73 -3.40 -10.27 -25.51
CA LEU A 73 -1.97 -10.45 -25.22
C LEU A 73 -1.65 -10.32 -23.72
N LEU A 74 -2.45 -9.61 -22.94
CA LEU A 74 -2.24 -9.46 -21.50
C LEU A 74 -2.90 -10.55 -20.66
N GLU A 75 -3.75 -11.42 -21.24
CA GLU A 75 -4.43 -12.48 -20.49
C GLU A 75 -3.44 -13.50 -19.89
N ASP A 76 -2.48 -14.01 -20.66
CA ASP A 76 -1.48 -14.97 -20.17
C ASP A 76 -0.61 -14.41 -19.02
N PRO A 77 -0.02 -13.20 -19.11
CA PRO A 77 0.69 -12.59 -17.98
C PRO A 77 -0.15 -12.45 -16.71
N LEU A 78 -1.44 -12.11 -16.87
CA LEU A 78 -2.37 -11.98 -15.74
C LEU A 78 -2.71 -13.34 -15.13
N LEU A 79 -2.92 -14.36 -15.98
CA LEU A 79 -3.15 -15.74 -15.54
C LEU A 79 -1.94 -16.37 -14.84
N ARG A 80 -0.72 -15.94 -15.15
CA ARG A 80 0.52 -16.35 -14.48
C ARG A 80 0.78 -15.65 -13.14
N SER A 81 -0.07 -14.69 -12.79
CA SER A 81 -0.03 -13.99 -11.50
C SER A 81 -1.19 -14.37 -10.56
N PRO A 82 -1.74 -15.61 -10.57
CA PRO A 82 -2.97 -15.91 -9.85
C PRO A 82 -2.70 -15.88 -8.34
N GLY A 83 -3.56 -15.16 -7.61
CA GLY A 83 -3.51 -15.08 -6.15
C GLY A 83 -2.87 -13.82 -5.57
N PHE A 84 -2.17 -13.01 -6.37
CA PHE A 84 -1.69 -11.71 -5.91
C PHE A 84 -2.83 -10.68 -5.91
N SER A 85 -3.28 -10.25 -4.73
CA SER A 85 -4.24 -9.14 -4.58
C SER A 85 -3.60 -7.79 -4.81
N SER A 86 -2.29 -7.67 -4.62
CA SER A 86 -1.49 -6.50 -4.93
C SER A 86 -0.06 -6.89 -5.29
N PHE A 87 0.67 -5.95 -5.87
CA PHE A 87 2.11 -6.03 -6.05
C PHE A 87 2.80 -4.97 -5.23
N SER A 88 4.05 -5.22 -4.85
CA SER A 88 4.85 -4.29 -4.07
C SER A 88 6.07 -3.75 -4.82
N ALA A 89 6.44 -2.51 -4.50
CA ALA A 89 7.71 -1.93 -4.91
C ALA A 89 8.25 -0.99 -3.83
N MET A 90 9.52 -1.14 -3.45
CA MET A 90 10.16 -0.27 -2.46
C MET A 90 10.77 0.95 -3.15
N LEU A 91 10.40 2.14 -2.70
CA LEU A 91 10.98 3.38 -3.21
C LEU A 91 12.44 3.52 -2.75
N GLY A 92 13.31 3.94 -3.67
CA GLY A 92 14.71 4.23 -3.42
C GLY A 92 15.02 5.72 -3.56
N GLY A 93 16.27 6.04 -3.91
CA GLY A 93 16.71 7.41 -4.16
C GLY A 93 16.08 8.03 -5.42
N ALA A 94 16.04 9.35 -5.44
CA ALA A 94 15.61 10.12 -6.60
C ALA A 94 16.72 10.21 -7.67
N LEU A 95 16.33 10.41 -8.93
CA LEU A 95 17.27 10.72 -10.01
C LEU A 95 16.60 11.48 -11.15
N VAL A 96 17.44 12.05 -12.00
CA VAL A 96 17.03 12.65 -13.27
C VAL A 96 17.20 11.64 -14.41
N LEU A 97 16.14 11.45 -15.20
CA LEU A 97 16.15 10.66 -16.43
C LEU A 97 16.01 11.56 -17.66
N ARG A 98 16.72 11.23 -18.75
CA ARG A 98 16.56 11.91 -20.05
C ARG A 98 15.62 11.11 -20.94
N GLY A 99 14.50 11.73 -21.31
CA GLY A 99 13.53 11.19 -22.26
C GLY A 99 13.58 11.87 -23.62
N ARG A 100 12.68 11.45 -24.53
CA ARG A 100 12.56 12.05 -25.87
C ARG A 100 12.02 13.49 -25.85
N LYS A 101 11.23 13.83 -24.84
CA LYS A 101 10.52 15.12 -24.72
C LYS A 101 11.09 16.04 -23.64
N GLY A 102 12.33 15.79 -23.20
CA GLY A 102 12.97 16.52 -22.11
C GLY A 102 13.45 15.60 -20.99
N TYR A 103 13.44 16.11 -19.77
CA TYR A 103 13.91 15.39 -18.58
C TYR A 103 12.72 14.98 -17.71
N ALA A 104 12.94 13.98 -16.86
CA ALA A 104 12.02 13.57 -15.82
C ALA A 104 12.75 13.53 -14.49
N ALA A 105 12.10 14.04 -13.44
CA ALA A 105 12.48 13.77 -12.07
C ALA A 105 11.69 12.53 -11.62
N VAL A 106 12.41 11.54 -11.10
CA VAL A 106 11.82 10.25 -10.75
C VAL A 106 12.36 9.74 -9.44
N ILE A 107 11.59 8.88 -8.78
CA ILE A 107 12.02 8.11 -7.61
C ILE A 107 12.19 6.66 -8.07
N ARG A 108 13.36 6.05 -7.85
CA ARG A 108 13.57 4.63 -8.18
C ARG A 108 12.56 3.78 -7.42
N ALA A 109 12.09 2.71 -8.04
CA ALA A 109 11.23 1.73 -7.41
C ALA A 109 11.88 0.36 -7.59
N ALA A 110 12.29 -0.29 -6.51
CA ALA A 110 12.75 -1.67 -6.54
C ALA A 110 11.52 -2.59 -6.53
N PRO A 111 11.21 -3.31 -7.62
CA PRO A 111 10.06 -4.20 -7.65
C PRO A 111 10.29 -5.39 -6.71
N GLY A 112 9.26 -5.81 -5.97
CA GLY A 112 9.27 -7.13 -5.33
C GLY A 112 9.24 -8.24 -6.39
N ASP A 113 9.64 -9.46 -6.01
CA ASP A 113 9.72 -10.60 -6.95
C ASP A 113 8.43 -10.82 -7.76
N PRO A 114 7.21 -10.76 -7.18
CA PRO A 114 5.98 -10.90 -7.96
C PRO A 114 5.83 -9.83 -9.05
N LEU A 115 6.23 -8.58 -8.77
CA LEU A 115 6.12 -7.48 -9.73
C LEU A 115 7.14 -7.63 -10.85
N ALA A 116 8.35 -8.07 -10.52
CA ALA A 116 9.40 -8.35 -11.49
C ALA A 116 8.98 -9.48 -12.45
N LEU A 117 8.36 -10.54 -11.92
CA LEU A 117 7.79 -11.64 -12.71
C LEU A 117 6.66 -11.17 -13.63
N LEU A 118 5.73 -10.36 -13.12
CA LEU A 118 4.67 -9.76 -13.94
C LEU A 118 5.26 -8.91 -15.07
N ALA A 119 6.24 -8.05 -14.77
CA ALA A 119 6.88 -7.20 -15.77
C ALA A 119 7.57 -8.02 -16.87
N ALA A 120 8.24 -9.11 -16.49
CA ALA A 120 8.85 -10.04 -17.44
C ALA A 120 7.80 -10.73 -18.32
N ALA A 121 6.72 -11.24 -17.73
CA ALA A 121 5.64 -11.88 -18.46
C ALA A 121 4.95 -10.91 -19.44
N VAL A 122 4.69 -9.67 -19.02
CA VAL A 122 4.14 -8.62 -19.89
C VAL A 122 5.08 -8.34 -21.08
N ARG A 123 6.39 -8.22 -20.83
CA ARG A 123 7.38 -8.05 -21.91
C ARG A 123 7.35 -9.23 -22.88
N ASP A 124 7.44 -10.45 -22.37
CA ASP A 124 7.56 -11.65 -23.19
C ASP A 124 6.31 -11.91 -24.03
N SER A 125 5.13 -11.53 -23.52
CA SER A 125 3.89 -11.59 -24.29
C SER A 125 3.78 -10.48 -25.34
N LEU A 126 4.17 -9.23 -25.02
CA LEU A 126 3.96 -8.09 -25.92
C LEU A 126 5.04 -7.96 -26.98
N LEU A 127 6.32 -8.16 -26.62
CA LEU A 127 7.48 -7.87 -27.47
C LEU A 127 7.39 -8.54 -28.86
N PRO A 128 6.99 -9.83 -29.00
CA PRO A 128 6.86 -10.49 -30.30
C PRO A 128 5.83 -9.87 -31.25
N HIS A 129 4.91 -9.07 -30.71
CA HIS A 129 3.82 -8.41 -31.46
C HIS A 129 4.01 -6.90 -31.56
N THR A 130 5.19 -6.39 -31.19
CA THR A 130 5.51 -4.96 -31.28
C THR A 130 6.19 -4.59 -32.58
N ARG A 131 5.67 -3.55 -33.23
CA ARG A 131 6.30 -2.94 -34.40
C ARG A 131 7.41 -1.96 -34.01
N THR A 132 7.20 -1.20 -32.95
CA THR A 132 8.21 -0.32 -32.36
C THR A 132 8.13 -0.39 -30.85
N CYS A 133 9.27 -0.40 -30.17
CA CYS A 133 9.35 -0.42 -28.72
C CYS A 133 10.61 0.34 -28.25
N THR A 134 10.58 0.84 -27.02
CA THR A 134 11.73 1.43 -26.35
C THR A 134 12.87 0.42 -26.17
N TRP A 135 14.12 0.88 -26.33
CA TRP A 135 15.31 0.01 -26.26
C TRP A 135 15.40 -0.76 -24.93
N ILE A 136 14.97 -0.12 -23.84
CA ILE A 136 15.04 -0.66 -22.48
C ILE A 136 14.12 -1.88 -22.26
N ASP A 137 13.15 -2.08 -23.16
CA ASP A 137 12.22 -3.21 -23.13
C ASP A 137 12.62 -4.35 -24.05
N GLN A 138 13.60 -4.13 -24.93
CA GLN A 138 14.06 -5.14 -25.89
C GLN A 138 14.91 -6.21 -25.20
N ILE A 139 15.52 -5.88 -24.06
CA ILE A 139 16.41 -6.76 -23.32
C ILE A 139 15.87 -6.93 -21.91
N ALA A 140 15.73 -8.19 -21.49
CA ALA A 140 15.27 -8.53 -20.15
C ALA A 140 16.18 -7.91 -19.07
N GLY A 141 15.56 -7.40 -18.00
CA GLY A 141 16.29 -6.86 -16.84
C GLY A 141 16.87 -5.46 -17.00
N GLN A 142 16.75 -4.80 -18.16
CA GLN A 142 17.27 -3.43 -18.34
C GLN A 142 16.34 -2.33 -17.83
N ARG A 143 15.05 -2.65 -17.59
CA ARG A 143 14.03 -1.68 -17.20
C ARG A 143 14.36 -1.01 -15.87
N ILE A 144 14.43 0.32 -15.90
CA ILE A 144 14.52 1.15 -14.71
C ILE A 144 13.10 1.38 -14.19
N PHE A 145 12.72 0.63 -13.17
CA PHE A 145 11.46 0.83 -12.47
C PHE A 145 11.52 2.12 -11.63
N HIS A 146 10.52 2.97 -11.79
CA HIS A 146 10.46 4.28 -11.14
C HIS A 146 9.04 4.81 -11.10
N VAL A 147 8.80 5.76 -10.20
CA VAL A 147 7.61 6.61 -10.18
C VAL A 147 8.05 8.02 -10.60
N SER A 148 7.40 8.58 -11.61
CA SER A 148 7.70 9.94 -12.08
C SER A 148 7.05 10.98 -11.17
N THR A 149 7.84 11.95 -10.72
CA THR A 149 7.33 13.14 -9.98
C THR A 149 7.03 14.30 -10.92
N GLY A 150 7.72 14.35 -12.07
CA GLY A 150 7.43 15.24 -13.18
C GLY A 150 8.20 14.81 -14.43
N PHE A 151 7.67 15.12 -15.62
CA PHE A 151 8.25 14.72 -16.90
C PHE A 151 8.11 15.82 -17.95
N GLY A 152 8.88 15.71 -19.04
CA GLY A 152 8.91 16.75 -20.08
C GLY A 152 9.56 18.06 -19.59
N LEU A 153 10.30 17.97 -18.48
CA LEU A 153 10.88 19.10 -17.79
C LEU A 153 12.13 19.60 -18.51
N ARG A 154 12.48 20.87 -18.26
CA ARG A 154 13.84 21.35 -18.46
C ARG A 154 14.77 20.68 -17.44
N ARG A 155 16.02 20.44 -17.83
CA ARG A 155 17.03 19.76 -17.01
C ARG A 155 17.12 20.33 -15.59
N ARG A 156 17.31 21.65 -15.48
CA ARG A 156 17.43 22.35 -14.19
C ARG A 156 16.23 22.12 -13.27
N LYS A 157 14.99 22.18 -13.81
CA LYS A 157 13.79 21.93 -13.00
C LYS A 157 13.73 20.49 -12.49
N ALA A 158 14.17 19.52 -13.30
CA ALA A 158 14.25 18.12 -12.86
C ALA A 158 15.32 17.93 -11.77
N GLU A 159 16.47 18.60 -11.89
CA GLU A 159 17.54 18.61 -10.88
C GLU A 159 17.05 19.23 -9.56
N GLU A 160 16.38 20.39 -9.60
CA GLU A 160 15.80 21.06 -8.42
C GLU A 160 14.80 20.17 -7.67
N ILE A 161 13.97 19.39 -8.38
CA ILE A 161 13.03 18.45 -7.75
C ILE A 161 13.79 17.31 -7.05
N VAL A 162 14.82 16.76 -7.69
CA VAL A 162 15.63 15.66 -7.11
C VAL A 162 16.38 16.15 -5.87
N GLU A 163 17.01 17.32 -5.95
CA GLU A 163 17.70 17.95 -4.81
C GLU A 163 16.73 18.15 -3.63
N PHE A 164 15.52 18.65 -3.88
CA PHE A 164 14.51 18.77 -2.83
C PHE A 164 14.12 17.43 -2.21
N LEU A 165 13.91 16.38 -3.02
CA LEU A 165 13.58 15.05 -2.52
C LEU A 165 14.67 14.48 -1.60
N ASP A 166 15.94 14.75 -1.92
CA ASP A 166 17.09 14.32 -1.12
C ASP A 166 17.21 15.08 0.22
N THR A 167 16.59 16.26 0.35
CA THR A 167 16.54 17.01 1.63
C THR A 167 15.42 16.57 2.58
N LEU A 168 14.50 15.70 2.13
CA LEU A 168 13.35 15.32 2.93
C LEU A 168 13.77 14.47 4.15
N PRO A 169 13.34 14.83 5.37
CA PRO A 169 13.78 14.13 6.58
C PRO A 169 13.17 12.72 6.67
N PRO A 170 13.90 11.74 7.25
CA PRO A 170 13.36 10.42 7.56
C PRO A 170 12.37 10.52 8.73
N GLY A 171 11.30 9.72 8.69
CA GLY A 171 10.33 9.55 9.79
C GLY A 171 9.39 10.73 10.06
N ARG A 172 9.82 11.98 9.86
CA ARG A 172 9.05 13.20 10.15
C ARG A 172 8.72 13.99 8.90
N ARG A 173 7.62 14.75 8.96
CA ARG A 173 7.22 15.68 7.89
C ARG A 173 7.98 17.00 8.02
N ASN A 174 8.38 17.60 6.90
CA ASN A 174 8.94 18.95 6.82
C ASN A 174 7.81 20.02 6.85
N ALA A 175 8.18 21.29 6.68
CA ALA A 175 7.23 22.41 6.64
C ALA A 175 6.15 22.27 5.53
N GLU A 176 6.48 21.57 4.43
CA GLU A 176 5.56 21.29 3.31
C GLU A 176 4.67 20.05 3.55
N GLY A 177 4.78 19.42 4.73
CA GLY A 177 4.08 18.20 5.08
C GLY A 177 4.63 16.94 4.39
N MET A 178 5.83 17.02 3.81
CA MET A 178 6.47 15.91 3.10
C MET A 178 7.55 15.25 3.95
N ARG A 179 7.75 13.94 3.78
CA ARG A 179 8.81 13.16 4.42
C ARG A 179 9.58 12.37 3.38
N CYS A 180 10.75 11.84 3.76
CA CYS A 180 11.55 10.98 2.89
C CYS A 180 10.69 9.86 2.30
N MET A 181 10.76 9.68 0.98
CA MET A 181 10.02 8.64 0.28
C MET A 181 10.81 7.36 0.12
N ALA A 182 12.15 7.42 0.18
CA ALA A 182 12.99 6.25 0.13
C ALA A 182 12.70 5.33 1.34
N GLY A 183 12.70 4.02 1.11
CA GLY A 183 12.32 3.01 2.09
C GLY A 183 10.80 2.76 2.19
N THR A 184 9.97 3.58 1.55
CA THR A 184 8.51 3.34 1.55
C THR A 184 8.17 2.21 0.58
N THR A 185 7.45 1.20 1.05
CA THR A 185 6.88 0.15 0.18
C THR A 185 5.54 0.60 -0.35
N LEU A 186 5.36 0.51 -1.67
CA LEU A 186 4.12 0.85 -2.36
C LEU A 186 3.30 -0.41 -2.61
N ASP A 187 1.99 -0.33 -2.37
CA ASP A 187 1.01 -1.27 -2.95
C ASP A 187 0.54 -0.80 -4.33
N LEU A 188 0.43 -1.76 -5.25
CA LEU A 188 0.07 -1.56 -6.65
C LEU A 188 -1.12 -2.45 -6.98
N PHE A 189 -2.26 -1.84 -7.35
CA PHE A 189 -3.54 -2.57 -7.44
C PHE A 189 -4.08 -2.75 -8.86
N ARG A 190 -3.62 -1.95 -9.84
CA ARG A 190 -4.20 -1.99 -11.18
C ARG A 190 -3.13 -1.99 -12.24
N LEU A 191 -3.18 -2.94 -13.17
CA LEU A 191 -2.45 -2.85 -14.43
C LEU A 191 -3.25 -1.98 -15.39
N GLU A 192 -2.67 -0.90 -15.87
CA GLU A 192 -3.32 0.07 -16.73
C GLU A 192 -2.76 -0.02 -18.15
N VAL A 193 -3.67 -0.02 -19.12
CA VAL A 193 -3.34 0.09 -20.55
C VAL A 193 -3.65 1.50 -21.00
N ILE A 194 -2.61 2.27 -21.31
CA ILE A 194 -2.73 3.62 -21.85
C ILE A 194 -2.58 3.57 -23.36
N ARG A 195 -3.55 4.12 -24.09
CA ARG A 195 -3.57 4.20 -25.55
C ARG A 195 -3.66 5.66 -25.99
N LYS A 196 -2.71 6.11 -26.81
CA LYS A 196 -2.58 7.51 -27.25
C LYS A 196 -2.56 8.49 -26.06
N GLY A 197 -1.86 8.13 -24.99
CA GLY A 197 -1.71 8.96 -23.78
C GLY A 197 -2.96 9.06 -22.91
N THR A 198 -3.98 8.24 -23.16
CA THR A 198 -5.20 8.19 -22.35
C THR A 198 -5.42 6.76 -21.83
N LEU A 199 -5.88 6.62 -20.59
CA LEU A 199 -6.29 5.32 -20.05
C LEU A 199 -7.35 4.70 -20.98
N MET A 200 -7.08 3.50 -21.46
CA MET A 200 -8.02 2.69 -22.24
C MET A 200 -8.82 1.83 -21.26
N ASP A 201 -8.12 0.97 -20.53
CA ASP A 201 -8.66 -0.02 -19.60
C ASP A 201 -7.66 -0.27 -18.47
N ALA A 202 -8.15 -0.83 -17.37
CA ALA A 202 -7.31 -1.33 -16.30
C ALA A 202 -7.76 -2.73 -15.86
N PHE A 203 -6.82 -3.60 -15.52
CA PHE A 203 -7.11 -4.84 -14.80
C PHE A 203 -6.88 -4.61 -13.32
N ASP A 204 -7.90 -4.85 -12.51
CA ASP A 204 -7.89 -4.64 -11.07
C ASP A 204 -7.53 -5.96 -10.37
N PHE A 205 -6.34 -6.02 -9.76
CA PHE A 205 -5.82 -7.24 -9.13
C PHE A 205 -6.64 -7.68 -7.91
N PRO A 206 -7.05 -6.78 -7.00
CA PRO A 206 -7.90 -7.16 -5.88
C PRO A 206 -9.19 -7.83 -6.33
N THR A 207 -9.94 -7.23 -7.26
CA THR A 207 -11.22 -7.80 -7.70
C THR A 207 -11.09 -8.87 -8.78
N GLY A 208 -9.94 -8.96 -9.46
CA GLY A 208 -9.70 -9.90 -10.57
C GLY A 208 -10.46 -9.55 -11.85
N THR A 209 -10.78 -8.27 -12.08
CA THR A 209 -11.66 -7.86 -13.18
C THR A 209 -11.06 -6.75 -14.04
N TRP A 210 -11.39 -6.78 -15.34
CA TRP A 210 -11.14 -5.64 -16.24
C TRP A 210 -12.17 -4.55 -16.00
N ILE A 211 -11.70 -3.32 -15.82
CA ILE A 211 -12.50 -2.12 -15.68
C ILE A 211 -12.21 -1.14 -16.83
N GLY A 212 -13.26 -0.62 -17.43
CA GLY A 212 -13.15 0.42 -18.44
C GLY A 212 -12.81 1.78 -17.81
N ARG A 213 -12.37 2.73 -18.64
CA ARG A 213 -11.93 4.06 -18.20
C ARG A 213 -12.86 4.77 -17.19
N PRO A 214 -14.19 4.89 -17.38
CA PRO A 214 -15.02 5.62 -16.41
C PRO A 214 -15.00 4.97 -15.02
N ALA A 215 -15.03 3.64 -14.96
CA ALA A 215 -14.99 2.88 -13.71
C ALA A 215 -13.63 2.99 -13.01
N ALA A 216 -12.53 3.10 -13.76
CA ALA A 216 -11.19 3.27 -13.19
C ALA A 216 -11.01 4.57 -12.39
N PHE A 217 -11.81 5.61 -12.66
CA PHE A 217 -11.79 6.88 -11.94
C PHE A 217 -12.96 7.05 -10.94
N SER A 218 -13.77 6.01 -10.72
CA SER A 218 -14.88 6.04 -9.77
C SER A 218 -14.41 5.75 -8.35
N GLU A 219 -14.86 6.57 -7.39
CA GLU A 219 -14.61 6.38 -5.96
C GLU A 219 -15.23 5.07 -5.45
N ASP A 220 -16.49 4.77 -5.79
CA ASP A 220 -17.14 3.49 -5.45
C ASP A 220 -16.34 2.27 -5.93
N ARG A 221 -15.71 2.38 -7.11
CA ARG A 221 -14.86 1.31 -7.63
C ARG A 221 -13.53 1.22 -6.91
N TRP A 222 -12.97 2.35 -6.51
CA TRP A 222 -11.78 2.38 -5.67
C TRP A 222 -12.02 1.76 -4.30
N GLU A 223 -13.17 2.03 -3.67
CA GLU A 223 -13.54 1.43 -2.40
C GLU A 223 -13.64 -0.10 -2.49
N LYS A 224 -14.28 -0.62 -3.56
CA LYS A 224 -14.33 -2.07 -3.82
C LYS A 224 -12.96 -2.70 -4.03
N THR A 225 -12.04 -1.99 -4.71
CA THR A 225 -10.65 -2.43 -4.85
C THR A 225 -9.99 -2.56 -3.48
N LEU A 226 -10.10 -1.54 -2.62
CA LEU A 226 -9.51 -1.56 -1.28
C LEU A 226 -10.17 -2.60 -0.37
N GLU A 227 -11.48 -2.76 -0.41
CA GLU A 227 -12.21 -3.79 0.35
C GLU A 227 -11.74 -5.19 -0.03
N SER A 228 -11.71 -5.50 -1.32
CA SER A 228 -11.25 -6.81 -1.79
C SER A 228 -9.79 -7.05 -1.43
N PHE A 229 -8.95 -6.00 -1.48
CA PHE A 229 -7.56 -6.09 -1.02
C PHE A 229 -7.48 -6.39 0.47
N ARG A 230 -8.24 -5.67 1.30
CA ARG A 230 -8.26 -5.90 2.76
C ARG A 230 -8.70 -7.31 3.11
N GLN A 231 -9.79 -7.79 2.52
CA GLN A 231 -10.29 -9.15 2.73
C GLN A 231 -9.26 -10.21 2.33
N LYS A 232 -8.70 -10.12 1.11
CA LYS A 232 -7.69 -11.07 0.62
C LYS A 232 -6.38 -11.04 1.41
N SER A 233 -6.06 -9.91 2.06
CA SER A 233 -4.86 -9.76 2.88
C SER A 233 -5.07 -10.10 4.35
N GLY A 234 -6.31 -10.47 4.75
CA GLY A 234 -6.69 -10.72 6.14
C GLY A 234 -6.80 -9.45 7.00
N TYR A 235 -6.83 -8.26 6.37
CA TYR A 235 -6.93 -6.96 7.06
C TYR A 235 -8.37 -6.57 7.39
N GLN A 236 -9.34 -7.27 6.82
CA GLN A 236 -10.75 -7.12 7.10
C GLN A 236 -11.37 -8.52 7.13
N ILE A 237 -11.94 -8.88 8.27
CA ILE A 237 -12.68 -10.14 8.41
C ILE A 237 -14.16 -9.89 8.11
N ASP A 238 -14.75 -10.79 7.33
CA ASP A 238 -16.13 -10.68 6.83
C ASP A 238 -17.13 -11.57 7.59
N HIS A 239 -16.64 -12.38 8.52
CA HIS A 239 -17.45 -13.19 9.42
C HIS A 239 -16.81 -13.31 10.81
N PRO A 240 -17.60 -13.57 11.87
CA PRO A 240 -17.07 -13.88 13.18
C PRO A 240 -16.15 -15.11 13.15
N SER A 241 -14.97 -14.98 13.75
CA SER A 241 -13.93 -16.01 13.85
C SER A 241 -13.40 -16.04 15.29
N PHE A 242 -14.19 -16.62 16.17
CA PHE A 242 -13.88 -16.75 17.58
C PHE A 242 -13.04 -18.00 17.86
N SER A 243 -12.11 -17.91 18.81
CA SER A 243 -11.45 -19.09 19.37
C SER A 243 -12.45 -20.01 20.08
N GLU A 244 -12.20 -21.32 20.16
CA GLU A 244 -13.10 -22.23 20.90
C GLU A 244 -13.04 -22.00 22.41
N GLU A 245 -11.85 -21.68 22.94
CA GLU A 245 -11.57 -21.41 24.36
C GLU A 245 -11.43 -19.89 24.64
N ASP A 246 -11.62 -19.47 25.89
CA ASP A 246 -11.35 -18.10 26.33
C ASP A 246 -9.90 -17.74 26.01
N THR A 247 -9.71 -16.72 25.18
CA THR A 247 -8.40 -16.35 24.63
C THR A 247 -8.02 -14.94 25.05
N ALA A 248 -6.72 -14.70 25.22
CA ALA A 248 -6.18 -13.36 25.39
C ALA A 248 -5.66 -12.80 24.05
N PHE A 249 -6.03 -11.56 23.75
CA PHE A 249 -5.64 -10.86 22.53
C PHE A 249 -4.82 -9.60 22.81
N VAL A 250 -4.05 -9.14 21.82
CA VAL A 250 -3.27 -7.90 21.91
C VAL A 250 -3.31 -7.11 20.60
N ILE A 251 -3.45 -5.78 20.71
CA ILE A 251 -3.33 -4.81 19.61
C ILE A 251 -3.02 -3.42 20.17
N SER A 252 -2.54 -2.51 19.32
CA SER A 252 -2.34 -1.10 19.65
C SER A 252 -2.71 -0.18 18.48
N ASP A 253 -2.77 1.12 18.75
CA ASP A 253 -2.79 2.20 17.77
C ASP A 253 -3.96 2.14 16.78
N LEU A 254 -5.18 1.90 17.26
CA LEU A 254 -6.36 1.90 16.39
C LEU A 254 -6.58 3.27 15.74
N HIS A 255 -6.27 4.36 16.44
CA HIS A 255 -6.42 5.73 15.95
C HIS A 255 -7.78 6.01 15.31
N LEU A 256 -8.86 5.58 15.98
CA LEU A 256 -10.22 5.82 15.52
C LEU A 256 -10.48 7.32 15.33
N GLY A 257 -11.11 7.69 14.22
CA GLY A 257 -11.36 9.07 13.80
C GLY A 257 -10.17 9.82 13.20
N HIS A 258 -8.98 9.20 13.10
CA HIS A 258 -7.75 9.90 12.73
C HIS A 258 -7.46 9.86 11.22
N ALA A 259 -8.07 10.73 10.42
CA ALA A 259 -7.87 10.73 8.95
C ALA A 259 -6.40 10.80 8.49
N ASN A 260 -5.52 11.48 9.22
CA ASN A 260 -4.11 11.61 8.85
C ASN A 260 -3.30 10.31 9.06
N ILE A 261 -3.76 9.37 9.90
CA ILE A 261 -3.03 8.12 10.12
C ILE A 261 -2.98 7.27 8.84
N ILE A 262 -4.05 7.34 8.04
CA ILE A 262 -4.18 6.62 6.77
C ILE A 262 -3.02 6.97 5.85
N THR A 263 -2.69 8.25 5.70
CA THR A 263 -1.56 8.68 4.87
C THR A 263 -0.23 8.56 5.58
N TYR A 264 -0.20 8.67 6.91
CA TYR A 264 1.04 8.54 7.69
C TYR A 264 1.61 7.13 7.65
N THR A 265 0.77 6.09 7.72
CA THR A 265 1.18 4.68 7.75
C THR A 265 0.75 3.90 6.52
N SER A 266 0.18 4.58 5.51
CA SER A 266 -0.37 3.98 4.29
C SER A 266 -1.44 2.92 4.56
N ARG A 267 -2.33 3.17 5.54
CA ARG A 267 -3.43 2.24 5.80
C ARG A 267 -4.34 2.09 4.57
N PRO A 268 -4.85 0.90 4.26
CA PRO A 268 -5.62 0.63 3.04
C PRO A 268 -7.10 1.02 3.19
N PHE A 269 -7.37 2.23 3.69
CA PHE A 269 -8.73 2.76 3.87
C PHE A 269 -8.91 4.04 3.06
N PRO A 270 -10.10 4.28 2.46
CA PRO A 270 -10.35 5.51 1.73
C PRO A 270 -10.46 6.73 2.66
N ASP A 271 -10.98 6.53 3.87
CA ASP A 271 -11.18 7.57 4.87
C ASP A 271 -11.30 6.97 6.29
N ALA A 272 -11.36 7.86 7.29
CA ALA A 272 -11.43 7.47 8.69
C ALA A 272 -12.76 6.79 9.07
N ALA A 273 -13.87 7.10 8.41
CA ALA A 273 -15.16 6.49 8.75
C ALA A 273 -15.19 5.02 8.33
N THR A 274 -14.72 4.70 7.12
CA THR A 274 -14.56 3.31 6.67
C THR A 274 -13.51 2.58 7.50
N MET A 275 -12.40 3.23 7.86
CA MET A 275 -11.41 2.65 8.77
C MET A 275 -12.01 2.27 10.13
N ASP A 276 -12.68 3.20 10.80
CA ASP A 276 -13.31 2.99 12.10
C ASP A 276 -14.29 1.81 12.05
N SER A 277 -15.16 1.79 11.03
CA SER A 277 -16.12 0.71 10.83
C SER A 277 -15.45 -0.66 10.71
N VAL A 278 -14.39 -0.76 9.91
CA VAL A 278 -13.67 -2.03 9.71
C VAL A 278 -12.90 -2.45 10.95
N LEU A 279 -12.22 -1.54 11.65
CA LEU A 279 -11.47 -1.89 12.87
C LEU A 279 -12.39 -2.35 14.00
N ILE A 280 -13.53 -1.68 14.19
CA ILE A 280 -14.56 -2.09 15.16
C ILE A 280 -15.20 -3.43 14.77
N GLN A 281 -15.45 -3.64 13.48
CA GLN A 281 -15.94 -4.93 12.97
C GLN A 281 -14.93 -6.05 13.24
N ASN A 282 -13.66 -5.85 12.86
CA ASN A 282 -12.58 -6.80 13.10
C ASN A 282 -12.44 -7.13 14.59
N TRP A 283 -12.60 -6.14 15.46
CA TRP A 283 -12.63 -6.34 16.91
C TRP A 283 -13.73 -7.32 17.30
N ASN A 284 -14.99 -6.98 16.98
CA ASN A 284 -16.15 -7.76 17.44
C ASN A 284 -16.32 -9.09 16.73
N PHE A 285 -15.71 -9.27 15.55
CA PHE A 285 -15.68 -10.55 14.86
C PHE A 285 -14.58 -11.46 15.39
N ARG A 286 -13.52 -10.92 16.00
CA ARG A 286 -12.42 -11.71 16.55
C ARG A 286 -12.57 -11.99 18.05
N VAL A 287 -13.14 -11.06 18.80
CA VAL A 287 -13.18 -11.04 20.27
C VAL A 287 -14.61 -11.27 20.76
N ARG A 288 -14.80 -12.26 21.63
CA ARG A 288 -16.06 -12.49 22.37
C ARG A 288 -16.16 -11.59 23.59
N PRO A 289 -17.36 -11.37 24.14
CA PRO A 289 -17.52 -10.65 25.40
C PRO A 289 -16.76 -11.23 26.61
N THR A 290 -16.40 -12.53 26.59
CA THR A 290 -15.64 -13.20 27.66
C THR A 290 -14.13 -13.20 27.44
N ASP A 291 -13.66 -12.85 26.24
CA ASP A 291 -12.24 -12.83 25.92
C ASP A 291 -11.55 -11.62 26.57
N THR A 292 -10.26 -11.77 26.87
CA THR A 292 -9.43 -10.69 27.40
C THR A 292 -8.73 -9.96 26.26
N VAL A 293 -8.71 -8.63 26.28
CA VAL A 293 -7.95 -7.84 25.31
C VAL A 293 -6.99 -6.90 26.02
N TYR A 294 -5.70 -7.01 25.70
CA TYR A 294 -4.68 -6.05 26.09
C TYR A 294 -4.54 -5.01 24.98
N PHE A 295 -5.05 -3.80 25.22
CA PHE A 295 -4.98 -2.70 24.27
C PHE A 295 -3.87 -1.74 24.65
N LEU A 296 -2.84 -1.60 23.79
CA LEU A 296 -1.62 -0.88 24.14
C LEU A 296 -1.59 0.59 23.67
N GLY A 297 -2.74 1.27 23.78
CA GLY A 297 -2.82 2.72 23.64
C GLY A 297 -3.13 3.24 22.23
N ASP A 298 -3.39 4.54 22.16
CA ASP A 298 -3.78 5.34 21.00
C ASP A 298 -5.10 4.84 20.36
N LEU A 299 -6.15 4.82 21.18
CA LEU A 299 -7.48 4.35 20.77
C LEU A 299 -8.10 5.23 19.69
N ALA A 300 -8.14 6.53 19.94
CA ALA A 300 -8.84 7.50 19.10
C ALA A 300 -8.13 8.85 19.08
N TYR A 301 -8.08 9.49 17.92
CA TYR A 301 -7.43 10.79 17.77
C TYR A 301 -8.00 11.59 16.60
N GLY A 302 -7.98 12.92 16.73
CA GLY A 302 -8.34 13.84 15.65
C GLY A 302 -9.58 14.68 15.96
N ARG A 303 -9.75 15.76 15.19
CA ARG A 303 -10.82 16.76 15.41
C ARG A 303 -12.24 16.19 15.34
N ASN A 304 -12.43 15.12 14.58
CA ASN A 304 -13.75 14.52 14.33
C ASN A 304 -13.93 13.20 15.08
N ALA A 305 -12.95 12.79 15.90
CA ALA A 305 -13.05 11.56 16.68
C ALA A 305 -14.12 11.72 17.78
N GLY A 306 -14.90 10.66 18.00
CA GLY A 306 -15.79 10.58 19.16
C GLY A 306 -15.01 10.49 20.48
N PRO A 307 -15.67 10.68 21.63
CA PRO A 307 -15.02 10.46 22.92
C PRO A 307 -14.62 8.98 23.06
N ALA A 308 -13.46 8.72 23.66
CA ALA A 308 -12.92 7.37 23.81
C ALA A 308 -13.90 6.38 24.48
N ALA A 309 -14.66 6.85 25.48
CA ALA A 309 -15.71 6.04 26.15
C ALA A 309 -16.79 5.52 25.18
N ARG A 310 -17.15 6.31 24.15
CA ARG A 310 -18.08 5.85 23.11
C ARG A 310 -17.47 4.71 22.30
N TYR A 311 -16.21 4.84 21.87
CA TYR A 311 -15.55 3.77 21.13
C TYR A 311 -15.44 2.50 21.98
N LEU A 312 -14.98 2.59 23.24
CA LEU A 312 -14.88 1.45 24.15
C LEU A 312 -16.22 0.73 24.33
N SER A 313 -17.34 1.46 24.40
CA SER A 313 -18.67 0.85 24.51
C SER A 313 -19.11 0.02 23.29
N LEU A 314 -18.41 0.14 22.16
CA LEU A 314 -18.65 -0.63 20.93
C LEU A 314 -17.75 -1.87 20.80
N LEU A 315 -16.81 -2.08 21.73
CA LEU A 315 -15.79 -3.12 21.64
C LEU A 315 -16.10 -4.26 22.63
N ALA A 316 -16.18 -5.49 22.13
CA ALA A 316 -16.38 -6.68 22.96
C ALA A 316 -15.12 -7.05 23.78
N GLY A 317 -15.32 -7.81 24.85
CA GLY A 317 -14.26 -8.37 25.69
C GLY A 317 -14.00 -7.58 26.97
N ASP A 318 -13.20 -8.16 27.84
CA ASP A 318 -12.63 -7.50 29.02
C ASP A 318 -11.34 -6.77 28.61
N VAL A 319 -11.44 -5.45 28.46
CA VAL A 319 -10.38 -4.63 27.84
C VAL A 319 -9.48 -4.00 28.90
N HIS A 320 -8.22 -4.44 28.91
CA HIS A 320 -7.14 -3.95 29.74
C HIS A 320 -6.30 -2.94 28.96
N ILE A 321 -6.32 -1.68 29.37
CA ILE A 321 -5.74 -0.58 28.59
C ILE A 321 -4.40 -0.14 29.18
N VAL A 322 -3.37 -0.11 28.35
CA VAL A 322 -2.15 0.68 28.58
C VAL A 322 -2.30 2.01 27.85
N ALA A 323 -2.11 3.13 28.55
CA ALA A 323 -2.36 4.46 28.01
C ALA A 323 -1.38 4.79 26.87
N GLY A 324 -1.91 5.23 25.73
CA GLY A 324 -1.11 5.84 24.68
C GLY A 324 -0.97 7.35 24.83
N ASN A 325 -0.12 7.95 23.99
CA ASN A 325 0.13 9.39 23.97
C ASN A 325 -1.11 10.23 23.61
N HIS A 326 -2.06 9.62 22.90
CA HIS A 326 -3.30 10.26 22.48
C HIS A 326 -4.51 9.96 23.39
N ASP A 327 -4.33 9.16 24.43
CA ASP A 327 -5.42 8.67 25.29
C ASP A 327 -5.65 9.53 26.54
N SER A 328 -5.37 10.83 26.46
CA SER A 328 -5.59 11.74 27.59
C SER A 328 -7.04 11.67 28.07
N GLY A 329 -7.26 11.25 29.33
CA GLY A 329 -8.58 11.15 29.94
C GLY A 329 -9.19 9.73 30.00
N LEU A 330 -8.47 8.68 29.59
CA LEU A 330 -8.87 7.30 29.89
C LEU A 330 -8.60 6.97 31.37
N GLY A 331 -9.60 7.17 32.23
CA GLY A 331 -9.46 7.05 33.69
C GLY A 331 -9.07 5.66 34.25
N HIS A 332 -9.09 4.60 33.42
CA HIS A 332 -8.73 3.23 33.81
C HIS A 332 -7.47 2.69 33.13
N ALA A 333 -6.73 3.54 32.40
CA ALA A 333 -5.53 3.11 31.70
C ALA A 333 -4.30 3.05 32.64
N SER A 334 -3.53 1.97 32.54
CA SER A 334 -2.25 1.82 33.25
C SER A 334 -1.10 2.37 32.39
N GLY A 335 0.04 2.75 32.99
CA GLY A 335 1.23 3.13 32.22
C GLY A 335 1.98 1.94 31.61
N SER A 336 1.88 0.76 32.24
CA SER A 336 2.40 -0.50 31.72
C SER A 336 1.66 -1.67 32.39
N MET A 337 1.82 -2.87 31.85
CA MET A 337 1.26 -4.10 32.41
C MET A 337 2.22 -5.26 32.23
N GLU A 338 2.39 -6.09 33.26
CA GLU A 338 3.10 -7.37 33.13
C GLU A 338 2.10 -8.52 33.03
N VAL A 339 2.24 -9.33 31.98
CA VAL A 339 1.37 -10.47 31.69
C VAL A 339 2.22 -11.71 31.52
N THR A 340 1.83 -12.81 32.17
CA THR A 340 2.42 -14.13 31.93
C THR A 340 1.44 -15.00 31.17
N TRP A 341 1.85 -15.53 30.01
CA TRP A 341 1.02 -16.38 29.17
C TRP A 341 1.83 -17.58 28.66
N ARG A 342 1.32 -18.81 28.81
CA ARG A 342 2.01 -20.07 28.43
C ARG A 342 3.51 -20.09 28.80
N SER A 343 3.82 -19.70 30.05
CA SER A 343 5.18 -19.60 30.62
C SER A 343 6.09 -18.48 30.07
N ARG A 344 5.60 -17.63 29.18
CA ARG A 344 6.31 -16.42 28.70
C ARG A 344 5.87 -15.19 29.50
N ARG A 345 6.83 -14.33 29.82
CA ARG A 345 6.59 -13.02 30.46
C ARG A 345 6.59 -11.93 29.40
N PHE A 346 5.57 -11.11 29.41
CA PHE A 346 5.39 -9.96 28.53
C PHE A 346 5.29 -8.69 29.37
N LEU A 347 6.13 -7.70 29.07
CA LEU A 347 5.93 -6.33 29.52
C LEU A 347 5.23 -5.56 28.40
N MET A 348 4.00 -5.17 28.68
CA MET A 348 3.17 -4.39 27.77
C MET A 348 3.32 -2.91 28.09
N VAL A 349 3.80 -2.14 27.13
CA VAL A 349 3.98 -0.68 27.18
C VAL A 349 3.43 -0.07 25.90
N HIS A 350 3.05 1.21 25.90
CA HIS A 350 2.73 1.87 24.63
C HIS A 350 4.01 2.24 23.86
N ASP A 351 4.87 3.07 24.47
CA ASP A 351 6.15 3.46 23.91
C ASP A 351 7.26 2.48 24.36
N PRO A 352 7.94 1.77 23.44
CA PRO A 352 9.02 0.85 23.80
C PRO A 352 10.21 1.50 24.50
N ALA A 353 10.37 2.83 24.43
CA ALA A 353 11.40 3.58 25.15
C ALA A 353 11.16 3.64 26.66
N GLU A 354 9.92 3.40 27.11
CA GLU A 354 9.56 3.36 28.53
C GLU A 354 9.89 2.00 29.19
N ALA A 355 10.18 0.97 28.38
CA ALA A 355 10.54 -0.34 28.89
C ALA A 355 11.98 -0.36 29.44
N PRO A 356 12.24 -1.07 30.56
CA PRO A 356 13.59 -1.28 31.06
C PRO A 356 14.49 -1.95 30.01
N PRO A 357 15.74 -1.48 29.81
CA PRO A 357 16.65 -2.05 28.80
C PRO A 357 16.90 -3.56 28.95
N ASP A 358 16.94 -4.05 30.18
CA ASP A 358 17.29 -5.44 30.52
C ASP A 358 16.07 -6.29 30.95
N TYR A 359 14.86 -5.95 30.48
CA TYR A 359 13.67 -6.73 30.83
C TYR A 359 13.86 -8.22 30.46
N PRO A 360 13.61 -9.18 31.38
CA PRO A 360 13.94 -10.59 31.14
C PRO A 360 12.98 -11.31 30.17
N GLY A 361 11.78 -10.78 29.96
CA GLY A 361 10.80 -11.31 29.02
C GLY A 361 10.80 -10.60 27.67
N PHE A 362 9.67 -10.63 26.97
CA PHE A 362 9.44 -9.84 25.76
C PHE A 362 8.76 -8.51 26.09
N VAL A 363 9.20 -7.43 25.46
CA VAL A 363 8.51 -6.14 25.49
C VAL A 363 7.53 -6.09 24.31
N VAL A 364 6.24 -5.98 24.60
CA VAL A 364 5.18 -5.83 23.62
C VAL A 364 4.74 -4.37 23.60
N HIS A 365 4.74 -3.75 22.42
CA HIS A 365 4.52 -2.31 22.30
C HIS A 365 3.73 -1.90 21.06
N GLY A 366 3.23 -0.66 21.08
CA GLY A 366 2.67 0.03 19.91
C GLY A 366 3.54 1.22 19.53
N HIS A 367 2.92 2.37 19.30
CA HIS A 367 3.50 3.71 19.09
C HIS A 367 4.34 3.88 17.81
N LEU A 368 5.23 2.94 17.53
CA LEU A 368 6.18 2.95 16.43
C LEU A 368 5.61 2.17 15.25
N HIS A 369 4.79 2.81 14.43
CA HIS A 369 4.16 2.21 13.26
C HIS A 369 5.15 1.64 12.21
N ASN A 370 4.59 1.14 11.11
CA ASN A 370 5.27 0.54 9.95
C ASN A 370 6.20 1.47 9.12
N ASN A 371 6.63 2.61 9.66
CA ASN A 371 7.47 3.57 8.95
C ASN A 371 8.96 3.20 8.96
N GLN A 372 9.40 2.42 9.97
CA GLN A 372 10.78 1.96 10.13
C GLN A 372 10.80 0.46 10.49
N PRO A 373 10.27 -0.42 9.61
CA PRO A 373 10.10 -1.83 9.95
C PRO A 373 11.42 -2.59 10.11
N GLY A 374 12.56 -2.02 9.70
CA GLY A 374 13.88 -2.57 9.99
C GLY A 374 14.38 -2.28 11.41
N GLU A 375 13.89 -1.22 12.06
CA GLU A 375 14.25 -0.87 13.44
C GLU A 375 13.19 -1.38 14.43
N TYR A 376 11.91 -1.24 14.06
CA TYR A 376 10.75 -1.61 14.87
C TYR A 376 9.84 -2.61 14.15
N PRO A 377 10.35 -3.81 13.80
CA PRO A 377 9.57 -4.87 13.16
C PRO A 377 8.46 -5.40 14.09
N PHE A 378 7.49 -6.14 13.53
CA PHE A 378 6.52 -6.90 14.31
C PHE A 378 7.21 -7.81 15.33
N LEU A 379 8.27 -8.53 14.94
CA LEU A 379 9.07 -9.36 15.86
C LEU A 379 10.54 -9.03 15.71
N ASN A 380 11.22 -8.82 16.84
CA ASN A 380 12.67 -8.74 16.97
C ASN A 380 13.14 -9.71 18.06
N MET A 381 13.62 -10.89 17.67
CA MET A 381 14.09 -11.92 18.60
C MET A 381 15.34 -11.48 19.39
N PRO A 382 16.40 -10.93 18.77
CA PRO A 382 17.57 -10.42 19.51
C PRO A 382 17.23 -9.36 20.57
N GLY A 383 16.32 -8.44 20.22
CA GLY A 383 15.88 -7.38 21.12
C GLY A 383 14.78 -7.80 22.10
N ARG A 384 14.21 -9.00 21.94
CA ARG A 384 12.98 -9.46 22.63
C ARG A 384 11.85 -8.43 22.57
N ARG A 385 11.57 -7.91 21.38
CA ARG A 385 10.49 -6.92 21.16
C ARG A 385 9.44 -7.42 20.19
N VAL A 386 8.21 -7.04 20.46
CA VAL A 386 7.04 -7.30 19.61
C VAL A 386 6.28 -6.00 19.40
N ASN A 387 6.10 -5.61 18.15
CA ASN A 387 5.34 -4.42 17.78
C ASN A 387 3.94 -4.82 17.30
N VAL A 388 2.92 -4.39 18.05
CA VAL A 388 1.51 -4.72 17.82
C VAL A 388 0.66 -3.53 17.37
N SER A 389 1.29 -2.47 16.85
CA SER A 389 0.56 -1.42 16.13
C SER A 389 -0.34 -2.04 15.07
N ALA A 390 -1.54 -1.49 14.87
CA ALA A 390 -2.57 -2.07 14.01
C ALA A 390 -2.05 -2.50 12.63
N GLU A 391 -1.16 -1.71 12.01
CA GLU A 391 -0.58 -2.04 10.70
C GLU A 391 0.34 -3.26 10.72
N MET A 392 1.01 -3.51 11.85
CA MET A 392 2.02 -4.57 12.01
C MET A 392 1.39 -5.95 12.17
N VAL A 393 0.21 -6.00 12.80
CA VAL A 393 -0.59 -7.23 13.01
C VAL A 393 -1.69 -7.43 11.96
N GLY A 394 -1.79 -6.52 10.98
CA GLY A 394 -2.78 -6.62 9.91
C GLY A 394 -4.19 -6.27 10.36
N TYR A 395 -4.34 -5.30 11.26
CA TYR A 395 -5.63 -4.70 11.68
C TYR A 395 -6.61 -5.68 12.34
N VAL A 396 -6.14 -6.87 12.71
CA VAL A 396 -6.89 -7.90 13.42
C VAL A 396 -6.08 -8.29 14.66
N HIS A 397 -6.79 -8.53 15.76
CA HIS A 397 -6.20 -8.83 17.05
C HIS A 397 -5.37 -10.11 17.02
N LEU A 398 -4.12 -10.01 17.47
CA LEU A 398 -3.21 -11.14 17.62
C LEU A 398 -3.53 -11.88 18.92
N SER A 399 -3.74 -13.20 18.87
CA SER A 399 -3.86 -13.96 20.12
C SER A 399 -2.50 -14.15 20.78
N LEU A 400 -2.46 -14.15 22.11
CA LEU A 400 -1.22 -14.42 22.84
C LEU A 400 -0.72 -15.85 22.60
N ASP A 401 -1.61 -16.80 22.29
CA ASP A 401 -1.22 -18.14 21.88
C ASP A 401 -0.45 -18.15 20.56
N GLU A 402 -0.94 -17.42 19.57
CA GLU A 402 -0.25 -17.27 18.28
C GLU A 402 1.08 -16.55 18.47
N LEU A 403 1.11 -15.50 19.30
CA LEU A 403 2.34 -14.78 19.60
C LEU A 403 3.41 -15.69 20.24
N VAL A 404 3.03 -16.49 21.25
CA VAL A 404 3.93 -17.46 21.89
C VAL A 404 4.42 -18.48 20.88
N ASP A 405 3.52 -19.04 20.08
CA ASP A 405 3.82 -19.99 19.01
C ASP A 405 4.83 -19.43 17.99
N ILE A 406 4.66 -18.18 17.58
CA ILE A 406 5.59 -17.49 16.68
C ILE A 406 6.96 -17.33 17.35
N ILE A 407 7.01 -16.85 18.60
CA ILE A 407 8.26 -16.67 19.35
C ILE A 407 9.00 -18.00 19.50
N GLU A 408 8.30 -19.08 19.81
CA GLU A 408 8.89 -20.40 20.06
C GLU A 408 9.41 -21.09 18.81
N THR A 409 8.79 -20.81 17.66
CA THR A 409 9.21 -21.38 16.36
C THR A 409 10.20 -20.50 15.61
N SER A 410 10.45 -19.27 16.08
CA SER A 410 11.37 -18.33 15.46
C SER A 410 12.83 -18.63 15.81
N PRO A 411 13.76 -18.58 14.82
CA PRO A 411 15.20 -18.55 15.09
C PRO A 411 15.58 -17.38 16.03
N GLY A 412 16.65 -17.55 16.82
CA GLY A 412 17.08 -16.53 17.80
C GLY A 412 17.53 -15.19 17.20
N ASP A 413 17.88 -15.18 15.91
CA ASP A 413 18.25 -13.99 15.12
C ASP A 413 17.11 -13.46 14.25
N ALA A 414 15.90 -14.05 14.35
CA ALA A 414 14.80 -13.70 13.48
C ALA A 414 14.29 -12.28 13.71
N GLN A 415 13.98 -11.60 12.60
CA GLN A 415 13.26 -10.35 12.57
C GLN A 415 12.19 -10.41 11.47
N PHE A 416 10.94 -10.15 11.83
CA PHE A 416 9.83 -10.15 10.89
C PHE A 416 9.19 -8.78 10.81
N PRO A 417 9.26 -8.08 9.65
CA PRO A 417 8.69 -6.75 9.49
C PRO A 417 7.21 -6.69 9.88
N THR A 418 6.41 -7.67 9.48
CA THR A 418 4.98 -7.76 9.83
C THR A 418 4.59 -9.16 10.33
N LEU A 419 3.42 -9.28 10.95
CA LEU A 419 2.85 -10.57 11.33
C LEU A 419 2.63 -11.48 10.10
N ASN A 420 2.22 -10.91 8.97
CA ASN A 420 2.07 -11.67 7.72
C ASN A 420 3.40 -12.21 7.20
N ASP A 421 4.52 -11.49 7.40
CA ASP A 421 5.86 -12.01 7.08
C ASP A 421 6.23 -13.18 7.99
N ALA A 422 5.94 -13.08 9.29
CA ALA A 422 6.16 -14.16 10.25
C ALA A 422 5.36 -15.42 9.85
N ARG A 423 4.04 -15.27 9.60
CA ARG A 423 3.15 -16.35 9.15
C ARG A 423 3.67 -17.05 7.89
N ARG A 424 3.99 -16.26 6.84
CA ARG A 424 4.56 -16.79 5.59
C ARG A 424 5.87 -17.54 5.80
N LYS A 425 6.77 -17.02 6.64
CA LYS A 425 8.08 -17.64 6.86
C LYS A 425 8.00 -18.92 7.70
N LEU A 426 7.05 -18.96 8.63
CA LEU A 426 6.86 -20.07 9.57
C LEU A 426 5.82 -21.11 9.08
N ASN A 427 5.33 -20.97 7.84
CA ASN A 427 4.27 -21.82 7.24
C ASN A 427 2.99 -21.89 8.10
N ARG A 428 2.53 -20.73 8.60
CA ARG A 428 1.31 -20.59 9.40
C ARG A 428 0.25 -19.77 8.68
#